data_AF-A0A7S2PGI4-F1
#
_entry.id   AF-A0A7S2PGI4-F1
#
_cell.length_a   1.000
_cell.length_b   1.000
_cell.length_c   1.000
_cell.angle_alpha   90.00
_cell.angle_beta   90.00
_cell.angle_gamma   90.00
#
_symmetry.space_group_name_H-M   'P 1'
#
loop_
_entity.id
_entity.type
_entity.pdbx_description
1 polymer ?
#
loop_
_entity_poly.entity_id
_entity_poly.type
_entity_poly.pdbx_seq_one_letter_code
_entity_poly.pdbx_strand_id
1 'polypeptide(L)'
;YAVIGFPKTGTDTLMRYLNTENSRTLPTEQCQLDWAVFELVKSLFEFSPQDNHVKRGVKCPQCVSNHCLKNLSKYFYKTKLIVGVRHPVLWFQSFYNYRVHYEYAEMPAPHVLLTKEVGDLSVKLSRFHEKLVLLGKTPLASIEERTFLGLHINDEHTVHQFIKNDVVQIPHQVFLYDVEQMGDVNVTRSDRFRMDLGEFIGVDDLGPMMIHENAAEPKSKTPPEIQAKKINICDAAYNDLRKALIKNGMEASRWIRTYFLESNDVHCSSCEFLREALAKWEIDPC
;
A
#
# COMPACT_ATOMS: atom_id res chain seq x y z
N TYR A 1 5.02 14.88 1.84
CA TYR A 1 4.24 13.74 1.30
C TYR A 1 4.30 12.60 2.32
N ALA A 2 3.48 11.58 2.17
CA ALA A 2 3.51 10.38 3.00
C ALA A 2 3.37 9.13 2.13
N VAL A 3 4.28 8.17 2.30
CA VAL A 3 4.17 6.83 1.73
C VAL A 3 3.41 5.97 2.73
N ILE A 4 2.17 5.63 2.42
CA ILE A 4 1.27 4.91 3.32
C ILE A 4 0.72 3.68 2.61
N GLY A 5 0.40 2.63 3.36
CA GLY A 5 -0.20 1.43 2.78
C GLY A 5 0.69 0.75 1.72
N PHE A 6 0.43 -0.49 1.36
CA PHE A 6 0.35 -1.59 2.33
C PHE A 6 1.77 -2.10 2.61
N PRO A 7 2.01 -2.86 3.68
CA PRO A 7 3.28 -3.57 3.82
C PRO A 7 3.56 -4.41 2.56
N LYS A 8 4.83 -4.54 2.18
CA LYS A 8 5.28 -5.39 1.05
C LYS A 8 4.83 -4.96 -0.36
N THR A 9 4.45 -3.70 -0.53
CA THR A 9 4.13 -3.09 -1.84
C THR A 9 5.22 -2.13 -2.34
N GLY A 10 6.47 -2.34 -1.91
CA GLY A 10 7.62 -1.54 -2.37
C GLY A 10 7.83 -0.22 -1.61
N THR A 11 7.15 -0.01 -0.49
CA THR A 11 7.24 1.23 0.30
C THR A 11 8.65 1.56 0.79
N ASP A 12 9.48 0.57 1.13
CA ASP A 12 10.90 0.76 1.47
C ASP A 12 11.73 1.25 0.29
N THR A 13 11.54 0.63 -0.87
CA THR A 13 12.21 1.04 -2.11
C THR A 13 11.83 2.48 -2.44
N LEU A 14 10.55 2.81 -2.32
CA LEU A 14 10.05 4.16 -2.58
C LEU A 14 10.60 5.17 -1.56
N MET A 15 10.63 4.84 -0.27
CA MET A 15 11.22 5.69 0.78
C MET A 15 12.68 6.03 0.49
N ARG A 16 13.49 5.04 0.06
CA ARG A 16 14.89 5.26 -0.31
C ARG A 16 15.02 6.08 -1.58
N TYR A 17 14.20 5.77 -2.59
CA TYR A 17 14.21 6.47 -3.87
C TYR A 17 13.82 7.96 -3.73
N LEU A 18 12.85 8.27 -2.88
CA LEU A 18 12.40 9.64 -2.63
C LEU A 18 13.38 10.46 -1.77
N ASN A 19 14.51 9.88 -1.35
CA ASN A 19 15.55 10.58 -0.62
C ASN A 19 16.60 11.16 -1.59
N THR A 20 16.27 12.31 -2.17
CA THR A 20 17.06 13.06 -3.16
C THR A 20 17.59 14.37 -2.57
N GLU A 21 18.25 15.20 -3.39
CA GLU A 21 18.68 16.55 -2.98
C GLU A 21 17.48 17.45 -2.62
N ASN A 22 16.40 17.35 -3.39
CA ASN A 22 15.20 18.20 -3.26
C ASN A 22 14.07 17.54 -2.44
N SER A 23 14.30 16.35 -1.91
CA SER A 23 13.31 15.59 -1.15
C SER A 23 13.96 14.68 -0.12
N ARG A 24 13.46 14.71 1.11
CA ARG A 24 13.99 13.89 2.21
C ARG A 24 12.87 13.11 2.88
N THR A 25 12.98 11.79 2.89
CA THR A 25 12.10 10.93 3.69
C THR A 25 12.83 10.50 4.96
N LEU A 26 12.15 10.51 6.11
CA LEU A 26 12.71 9.97 7.34
C LEU A 26 13.19 8.53 7.13
N PRO A 27 14.38 8.15 7.64
CA PRO A 27 15.06 6.90 7.26
C PRO A 27 14.43 5.64 7.86
N THR A 28 13.48 5.79 8.78
CA THR A 28 12.79 4.70 9.47
C THR A 28 11.28 4.82 9.30
N GLU A 29 10.57 3.73 9.58
CA GLU A 29 9.10 3.76 9.64
C GLU A 29 8.61 4.72 10.72
N GLN A 30 7.73 5.63 10.31
CA GLN A 30 7.15 6.67 11.16
C GLN A 30 5.66 6.44 11.33
N CYS A 31 5.29 5.42 12.12
CA CYS A 31 3.90 5.07 12.40
C CYS A 31 3.31 5.81 13.61
N GLN A 32 3.98 6.84 14.13
CA GLN A 32 3.50 7.65 15.26
C GLN A 32 2.30 8.53 14.87
N LEU A 33 1.96 8.66 13.58
CA LEU A 33 0.66 9.21 13.18
C LEU A 33 -0.51 8.48 13.83
N ASP A 34 -0.35 7.20 14.21
CA ASP A 34 -1.40 6.42 14.85
C ASP A 34 -1.52 6.63 16.37
N TRP A 35 -0.55 7.23 17.06
CA TRP A 35 -0.57 7.26 18.54
C TRP A 35 0.28 8.37 19.20
N ALA A 36 1.23 8.97 18.50
CA ALA A 36 2.14 9.99 19.03
C ALA A 36 2.50 11.04 17.97
N VAL A 37 1.49 11.76 17.45
CA VAL A 37 1.67 12.80 16.42
C VAL A 37 2.71 13.85 16.82
N PHE A 38 2.79 14.20 18.11
CA PHE A 38 3.76 15.16 18.61
C PHE A 38 5.22 14.72 18.36
N GLU A 39 5.55 13.45 18.63
CA GLU A 39 6.89 12.90 18.41
C GLU A 39 7.26 12.87 16.92
N LEU A 40 6.26 12.63 16.06
CA LEU A 40 6.46 12.73 14.61
C LEU A 40 6.79 14.16 14.18
N VAL A 41 6.03 15.14 14.67
CA VAL A 41 6.27 16.55 14.36
C VAL A 41 7.67 16.94 14.79
N LYS A 42 8.07 16.57 16.02
CA LYS A 42 9.43 16.79 16.52
C LYS A 42 10.50 16.17 15.61
N SER A 43 10.33 14.89 15.23
CA SER A 43 11.26 14.19 14.33
C SER A 43 11.38 14.88 12.97
N LEU A 44 10.27 15.38 12.41
CA LEU A 44 10.25 16.12 11.14
C LEU A 44 10.95 17.49 11.21
N PHE A 45 10.96 18.13 12.38
CA PHE A 45 11.69 19.38 12.61
C PHE A 45 13.19 19.14 12.80
N GLU A 46 13.57 18.10 13.56
CA GLU A 46 14.96 17.76 13.85
C GLU A 46 15.70 17.23 12.62
N PHE A 47 15.05 16.41 11.79
CA PHE A 47 15.67 15.73 10.66
C PHE A 47 16.03 16.66 9.47
N SER A 48 15.29 17.75 9.29
CA SER A 48 15.52 18.66 8.17
C SER A 48 15.29 20.11 8.61
N PRO A 49 16.32 20.76 9.20
CA PRO A 49 16.20 22.15 9.62
C PRO A 49 15.91 23.05 8.41
N GLN A 50 14.76 23.74 8.49
CA GLN A 50 14.23 24.90 7.73
C GLN A 50 14.60 25.17 6.27
N ASP A 51 15.13 24.21 5.50
CA ASP A 51 15.11 24.37 4.05
C ASP A 51 13.67 24.19 3.56
N ASN A 52 13.03 25.31 3.22
CA ASN A 52 11.66 25.34 2.71
C ASN A 52 11.57 24.82 1.26
N HIS A 53 12.70 24.64 0.58
CA HIS A 53 12.76 24.10 -0.78
C HIS A 53 12.73 22.57 -0.80
N VAL A 54 13.11 21.91 0.30
CA VAL A 54 13.17 20.44 0.38
C VAL A 54 11.81 19.86 0.80
N LYS A 55 11.26 18.97 -0.04
CA LYS A 55 10.03 18.22 0.31
C LYS A 55 10.33 17.20 1.41
N ARG A 56 9.47 17.14 2.42
CA ARG A 56 9.61 16.17 3.53
C ARG A 56 8.65 15.01 3.39
N GLY A 57 9.16 13.82 3.65
CA GLY A 57 8.48 12.55 3.53
C GLY A 57 8.44 11.78 4.85
N VAL A 58 7.36 11.02 5.05
CA VAL A 58 7.27 9.96 6.05
C VAL A 58 6.84 8.66 5.38
N LYS A 59 7.22 7.51 5.93
CA LYS A 59 6.71 6.22 5.52
C LYS A 59 6.03 5.52 6.71
N CYS A 60 4.80 5.07 6.55
CA CYS A 60 4.19 4.10 7.45
C CYS A 60 3.26 3.16 6.67
N PRO A 61 3.69 1.92 6.37
CA PRO A 61 2.88 0.98 5.60
C PRO A 61 1.57 0.59 6.28
N GLN A 62 1.43 0.81 7.59
CA GLN A 62 0.22 0.55 8.37
C GLN A 62 -0.76 1.74 8.40
N CYS A 63 -0.35 2.93 7.90
CA CYS A 63 -1.13 4.18 7.98
C CYS A 63 -2.26 4.25 6.94
N VAL A 64 -3.17 3.28 7.00
CA VAL A 64 -4.47 3.30 6.29
C VAL A 64 -5.60 3.00 7.28
N SER A 65 -5.37 3.33 8.54
CA SER A 65 -6.32 3.19 9.65
C SER A 65 -7.14 4.48 9.82
N ASN A 66 -8.32 4.37 10.42
CA ASN A 66 -9.15 5.55 10.72
C ASN A 66 -8.44 6.55 11.64
N HIS A 67 -7.60 6.10 12.56
CA HIS A 67 -6.88 7.00 13.45
C HIS A 67 -5.77 7.75 12.69
N CYS A 68 -4.96 7.04 11.90
CA CYS A 68 -3.92 7.65 11.07
C CYS A 68 -4.50 8.70 10.11
N LEU A 69 -5.57 8.35 9.40
CA LEU A 69 -6.21 9.23 8.41
C LEU A 69 -6.84 10.46 9.06
N LYS A 70 -7.47 10.33 10.24
CA LYS A 70 -7.97 11.47 11.01
C LYS A 70 -6.85 12.41 11.43
N ASN A 71 -5.72 11.88 11.88
CA ASN A 71 -4.56 12.69 12.25
C ASN A 71 -3.88 13.35 11.04
N LEU A 72 -3.79 12.66 9.90
CA LEU A 72 -3.36 13.25 8.63
C LEU A 72 -4.26 14.42 8.21
N SER A 73 -5.57 14.27 8.32
CA SER A 73 -6.54 15.34 8.02
C SER A 73 -6.42 16.51 8.97
N LYS A 74 -6.27 16.24 10.28
CA LYS A 74 -6.19 17.28 11.30
C LYS A 74 -4.88 18.08 11.26
N TYR A 75 -3.74 17.41 11.16
CA TYR A 75 -2.44 18.04 11.35
C TYR A 75 -1.64 18.23 10.06
N PHE A 76 -1.98 17.49 9.00
CA PHE A 76 -1.17 17.39 7.78
C PHE A 76 -2.04 17.47 6.50
N TYR A 77 -3.08 18.31 6.50
CA TYR A 77 -4.14 18.36 5.48
C TYR A 77 -3.68 18.63 4.03
N LYS A 78 -2.48 19.19 3.83
CA LYS A 78 -1.88 19.43 2.50
C LYS A 78 -0.96 18.29 2.03
N THR A 79 -0.84 17.22 2.82
CA THR A 79 0.08 16.14 2.49
C THR A 79 -0.44 15.39 1.27
N LYS A 80 0.47 15.05 0.36
CA LYS A 80 0.17 14.15 -0.75
C LYS A 80 0.48 12.72 -0.32
N LEU A 81 -0.46 11.80 -0.56
CA LEU A 81 -0.36 10.41 -0.13
C LEU A 81 0.09 9.56 -1.31
N ILE A 82 1.07 8.68 -1.10
CA ILE A 82 1.52 7.72 -2.09
C ILE A 82 1.19 6.33 -1.56
N VAL A 83 0.42 5.56 -2.31
CA VAL A 83 -0.14 4.27 -1.87
C VAL A 83 0.26 3.19 -2.85
N GLY A 84 1.02 2.22 -2.36
CA GLY A 84 1.43 1.05 -3.14
C GLY A 84 0.48 -0.11 -2.94
N VAL A 85 0.12 -0.77 -4.04
CA VAL A 85 -0.60 -2.04 -4.05
C VAL A 85 0.21 -3.13 -4.75
N ARG A 86 -0.23 -4.39 -4.63
CA ARG A 86 0.44 -5.55 -5.22
C ARG A 86 -0.55 -6.70 -5.36
N HIS A 87 -0.37 -7.55 -6.37
CA HIS A 87 -1.14 -8.79 -6.51
C HIS A 87 -1.29 -9.57 -5.17
N PRO A 88 -2.52 -9.82 -4.65
CA PRO A 88 -2.76 -10.41 -3.32
C PRO A 88 -2.02 -11.72 -3.01
N VAL A 89 -1.94 -12.64 -3.98
CA VAL A 89 -1.17 -13.90 -3.82
C VAL A 89 0.32 -13.62 -3.58
N LEU A 90 0.94 -12.81 -4.44
CA LEU A 90 2.36 -12.46 -4.35
C LEU A 90 2.66 -11.57 -3.12
N TRP A 91 1.71 -10.70 -2.77
CA TRP A 91 1.76 -9.91 -1.54
C TRP A 91 1.78 -10.81 -0.30
N PHE A 92 0.85 -11.77 -0.22
CA PHE A 92 0.75 -12.67 0.93
C PHE A 92 2.02 -13.49 1.11
N GLN A 93 2.56 -14.09 0.04
CA GLN A 93 3.84 -14.79 0.08
C GLN A 93 4.95 -13.88 0.61
N SER A 94 5.05 -12.66 0.07
CA SER A 94 6.08 -11.71 0.46
C SER A 94 5.97 -11.32 1.94
N PHE A 95 4.75 -11.17 2.47
CA PHE A 95 4.53 -10.80 3.85
C PHE A 95 4.76 -11.96 4.81
N TYR A 96 4.26 -13.15 4.48
CA TYR A 96 4.51 -14.37 5.25
C TYR A 96 6.02 -14.65 5.35
N ASN A 97 6.72 -14.67 4.20
CA ASN A 97 8.16 -14.96 4.15
C ASN A 97 9.01 -13.87 4.83
N TYR A 98 8.55 -12.61 4.81
CA TYR A 98 9.17 -11.55 5.60
C TYR A 98 9.08 -11.85 7.10
N ARG A 99 7.90 -12.24 7.59
CA ARG A 99 7.72 -12.54 9.01
C ARG A 99 8.49 -13.79 9.46
N VAL A 100 8.56 -14.82 8.62
CA VAL A 100 9.44 -15.98 8.85
C VAL A 100 10.90 -15.55 8.94
N HIS A 101 11.36 -14.71 8.01
CA HIS A 101 12.75 -14.27 7.95
C HIS A 101 13.21 -13.51 9.20
N TYR A 102 12.34 -12.65 9.73
CA TYR A 102 12.61 -11.87 10.95
C TYR A 102 12.13 -12.57 12.23
N GLU A 103 11.80 -13.87 12.15
CA GLU A 103 11.43 -14.72 13.29
C GLU A 103 10.32 -14.12 14.18
N TYR A 104 9.31 -13.51 13.55
CA TYR A 104 8.18 -12.90 14.25
C TYR A 104 7.30 -13.95 14.93
N ALA A 105 7.49 -14.18 16.24
CA ALA A 105 6.71 -15.11 17.05
C ALA A 105 6.58 -16.51 16.42
N GLU A 106 5.80 -17.40 17.03
CA GLU A 106 5.48 -18.68 16.41
C GLU A 106 4.58 -18.44 15.19
N MET A 107 5.16 -18.57 13.98
CA MET A 107 4.44 -18.38 12.72
C MET A 107 3.44 -19.52 12.53
N PRO A 108 2.13 -19.21 12.37
CA PRO A 108 1.12 -20.25 12.18
C PRO A 108 1.29 -20.89 10.80
N ALA A 109 0.80 -22.12 10.66
CA ALA A 109 0.67 -22.73 9.33
C ALA A 109 -0.20 -21.84 8.42
N PRO A 110 0.15 -21.64 7.13
CA PRO A 110 -0.54 -20.68 6.26
C PRO A 110 -2.06 -20.87 6.14
N HIS A 111 -2.54 -22.12 6.18
CA HIS A 111 -3.98 -22.41 6.09
C HIS A 111 -4.78 -21.88 7.29
N VAL A 112 -4.16 -21.71 8.46
CA VAL A 112 -4.81 -21.12 9.64
C VAL A 112 -5.17 -19.64 9.39
N LEU A 113 -4.44 -18.96 8.51
CA LEU A 113 -4.63 -17.54 8.18
C LEU A 113 -5.85 -17.29 7.27
N LEU A 114 -6.51 -18.36 6.79
CA LEU A 114 -7.81 -18.28 6.12
C LEU A 114 -8.92 -17.79 7.06
N THR A 115 -8.86 -18.19 8.33
CA THR A 115 -9.94 -17.93 9.31
C THR A 115 -9.46 -17.10 10.50
N LYS A 116 -8.16 -17.09 10.77
CA LYS A 116 -7.58 -16.39 11.92
C LYS A 116 -6.62 -15.29 11.48
N GLU A 117 -6.59 -14.22 12.26
CA GLU A 117 -5.59 -13.16 12.20
C GLU A 117 -4.53 -13.40 13.29
N VAL A 118 -3.26 -13.32 12.91
CA VAL A 118 -2.13 -13.49 13.84
C VAL A 118 -1.23 -12.27 13.75
N GLY A 119 -1.35 -11.35 14.71
CA GLY A 119 -0.81 -10.00 14.57
C GLY A 119 -1.37 -9.35 13.30
N ASP A 120 -0.52 -8.66 12.54
CA ASP A 120 -0.96 -7.99 11.30
C ASP A 120 -0.87 -8.90 10.06
N LEU A 121 -1.09 -10.22 10.20
CA LEU A 121 -1.11 -11.14 9.06
C LEU A 121 -2.41 -11.93 9.06
N SER A 122 -3.16 -11.79 7.96
CA SER A 122 -4.36 -12.58 7.64
C SER A 122 -4.65 -12.49 6.15
N VAL A 123 -5.47 -13.41 5.63
CA VAL A 123 -5.98 -13.33 4.25
C VAL A 123 -6.87 -12.09 4.05
N LYS A 124 -7.57 -11.63 5.10
CA LYS A 124 -8.43 -10.44 5.02
C LYS A 124 -7.66 -9.18 4.68
N LEU A 125 -6.41 -9.06 5.13
CA LEU A 125 -5.56 -7.90 4.83
C LEU A 125 -5.21 -7.77 3.34
N SER A 126 -5.41 -8.82 2.54
CA SER A 126 -5.26 -8.76 1.09
C SER A 126 -6.43 -8.05 0.38
N ARG A 127 -7.49 -7.68 1.10
CA ARG A 127 -8.63 -6.92 0.59
C ARG A 127 -8.33 -5.43 0.59
N PHE A 128 -7.40 -5.02 -0.27
CA PHE A 128 -6.92 -3.63 -0.29
C PHE A 128 -8.04 -2.59 -0.44
N HIS A 129 -9.06 -2.89 -1.24
CA HIS A 129 -10.22 -2.03 -1.44
C HIS A 129 -10.98 -1.69 -0.14
N GLU A 130 -11.08 -2.62 0.83
CA GLU A 130 -11.70 -2.36 2.14
C GLU A 130 -10.91 -1.33 2.98
N LYS A 131 -9.62 -1.14 2.70
CA LYS A 131 -8.80 -0.12 3.37
C LYS A 131 -8.71 1.17 2.54
N LEU A 132 -8.67 1.06 1.22
CA LEU A 132 -8.67 2.21 0.32
C LEU A 132 -9.97 3.01 0.40
N VAL A 133 -11.12 2.36 0.64
CA VAL A 133 -12.40 3.07 0.83
C VAL A 133 -12.35 4.06 2.01
N LEU A 134 -11.51 3.81 3.02
CA LEU A 134 -11.37 4.70 4.19
C LEU A 134 -10.77 6.06 3.83
N LEU A 135 -10.14 6.19 2.65
CA LEU A 135 -9.64 7.45 2.11
C LEU A 135 -10.77 8.35 1.58
N GLY A 136 -12.02 7.87 1.52
CA GLY A 136 -13.17 8.66 1.13
C GLY A 136 -13.16 9.13 -0.33
N LYS A 137 -12.44 8.43 -1.21
CA LYS A 137 -12.24 8.86 -2.61
C LYS A 137 -13.36 8.44 -3.56
N THR A 138 -14.27 7.61 -3.10
CA THR A 138 -15.41 7.15 -3.90
C THR A 138 -16.72 7.50 -3.21
N PRO A 139 -17.81 7.72 -3.97
CA PRO A 139 -19.09 8.12 -3.40
C PRO A 139 -19.86 6.99 -2.74
N LEU A 140 -19.52 5.71 -2.99
CA LEU A 140 -20.30 4.54 -2.54
C LEU A 140 -21.78 4.60 -2.99
N ALA A 141 -22.00 5.18 -4.18
CA ALA A 141 -23.33 5.52 -4.68
C ALA A 141 -24.10 4.28 -5.16
N SER A 142 -23.43 3.34 -5.82
CA SER A 142 -24.08 2.16 -6.42
C SER A 142 -24.08 0.95 -5.49
N ILE A 143 -25.11 0.09 -5.61
CA ILE A 143 -25.16 -1.20 -4.90
C ILE A 143 -23.98 -2.10 -5.31
N GLU A 144 -23.59 -2.04 -6.59
CA GLU A 144 -22.46 -2.80 -7.13
C GLU A 144 -21.15 -2.43 -6.41
N GLU A 145 -20.86 -1.13 -6.30
CA GLU A 145 -19.68 -0.62 -5.59
C GLU A 145 -19.64 -1.11 -4.14
N ARG A 146 -20.78 -1.02 -3.44
CA ARG A 146 -20.92 -1.47 -2.05
C ARG A 146 -20.79 -2.98 -1.91
N THR A 147 -21.23 -3.74 -2.90
CA THR A 147 -21.14 -5.20 -2.91
C THR A 147 -19.69 -5.68 -2.92
N PHE A 148 -18.80 -5.01 -3.65
CA PHE A 148 -17.36 -5.32 -3.60
C PHE A 148 -16.79 -5.22 -2.19
N LEU A 149 -17.28 -4.27 -1.38
CA LEU A 149 -16.83 -4.04 -0.01
C LEU A 149 -17.50 -4.99 1.01
N GLY A 150 -18.30 -5.96 0.56
CA GLY A 150 -19.11 -6.81 1.43
C GLY A 150 -20.22 -6.06 2.17
N LEU A 151 -20.51 -4.82 1.77
CA LEU A 151 -21.59 -4.02 2.33
C LEU A 151 -22.89 -4.39 1.62
N HIS A 152 -23.56 -5.43 2.11
CA HIS A 152 -24.90 -5.83 1.65
C HIS A 152 -26.00 -4.89 2.18
N ILE A 153 -25.78 -3.59 2.04
CA ILE A 153 -26.63 -2.54 2.56
C ILE A 153 -27.43 -1.95 1.40
N ASN A 154 -28.72 -2.25 1.38
CA ASN A 154 -29.66 -1.68 0.40
C ASN A 154 -30.30 -0.38 0.90
N ASP A 155 -30.18 -0.09 2.19
CA ASP A 155 -30.76 1.08 2.84
C ASP A 155 -29.79 2.27 2.82
N GLU A 156 -30.20 3.37 2.17
CA GLU A 156 -29.38 4.58 2.05
C GLU A 156 -29.01 5.19 3.40
N HIS A 157 -29.88 5.07 4.40
CA HIS A 157 -29.62 5.61 5.74
C HIS A 157 -28.44 4.88 6.40
N THR A 158 -28.40 3.55 6.30
CA THR A 158 -27.30 2.73 6.83
C THR A 158 -25.99 3.00 6.08
N VAL A 159 -26.03 3.19 4.76
CA VAL A 159 -24.85 3.60 3.98
C VAL A 159 -24.34 4.96 4.45
N HIS A 160 -25.24 5.93 4.64
CA HIS A 160 -24.87 7.25 5.12
C HIS A 160 -24.26 7.18 6.53
N GLN A 161 -24.78 6.34 7.43
CA GLN A 161 -24.17 6.11 8.75
C GLN A 161 -22.77 5.51 8.64
N PHE A 162 -22.57 4.49 7.80
CA PHE A 162 -21.24 3.91 7.56
C PHE A 162 -20.26 4.96 7.04
N ILE A 163 -20.65 5.73 6.01
CA ILE A 163 -19.80 6.81 5.47
C ILE A 163 -19.46 7.82 6.56
N LYS A 164 -20.44 8.24 7.36
CA LYS A 164 -20.25 9.24 8.41
C LYS A 164 -19.35 8.75 9.55
N ASN A 165 -19.46 7.48 9.93
CA ASN A 165 -18.80 6.93 11.11
C ASN A 165 -17.42 6.34 10.78
N ASP A 166 -17.32 5.66 9.64
CA ASP A 166 -16.21 4.78 9.31
C ASP A 166 -15.33 5.27 8.16
N VAL A 167 -15.86 6.10 7.24
CA VAL A 167 -15.08 6.65 6.13
C VAL A 167 -14.53 8.02 6.52
N VAL A 168 -13.20 8.16 6.55
CA VAL A 168 -12.57 9.46 6.76
C VAL A 168 -12.52 10.18 5.43
N GLN A 169 -13.44 11.13 5.24
CA GLN A 169 -13.38 12.05 4.10
C GLN A 169 -12.14 12.94 4.26
N ILE A 170 -11.02 12.51 3.67
CA ILE A 170 -9.75 13.23 3.74
C ILE A 170 -9.55 14.10 2.50
N PRO A 171 -9.03 15.33 2.65
CA PRO A 171 -8.81 16.24 1.51
C PRO A 171 -7.58 15.88 0.67
N HIS A 172 -6.80 14.89 1.07
CA HIS A 172 -5.49 14.61 0.47
C HIS A 172 -5.62 14.00 -0.92
N GLN A 173 -4.75 14.41 -1.83
CA GLN A 173 -4.56 13.70 -3.10
C GLN A 173 -3.81 12.38 -2.88
N VAL A 174 -4.10 11.38 -3.69
CA VAL A 174 -3.52 10.04 -3.64
C VAL A 174 -2.82 9.73 -4.95
N PHE A 175 -1.58 9.25 -4.90
CA PHE A 175 -0.90 8.63 -6.03
C PHE A 175 -0.89 7.12 -5.82
N LEU A 176 -1.67 6.40 -6.61
CA LEU A 176 -1.77 4.94 -6.55
C LEU A 176 -0.78 4.31 -7.54
N TYR A 177 -0.05 3.29 -7.09
CA TYR A 177 0.80 2.49 -7.97
C TYR A 177 0.72 1.01 -7.63
N ASP A 178 0.93 0.15 -8.62
CA ASP A 178 1.26 -1.26 -8.40
C ASP A 178 2.77 -1.45 -8.39
N VAL A 179 3.29 -2.34 -7.53
CA VAL A 179 4.73 -2.62 -7.43
C VAL A 179 5.38 -3.01 -8.77
N GLU A 180 4.62 -3.59 -9.72
CA GLU A 180 5.11 -3.89 -11.07
C GLU A 180 5.57 -2.63 -11.82
N GLN A 181 5.00 -1.46 -11.54
CA GLN A 181 5.40 -0.20 -12.17
C GLN A 181 6.78 0.28 -11.72
N MET A 182 7.18 -0.06 -10.50
CA MET A 182 8.53 0.25 -10.01
C MET A 182 9.60 -0.62 -10.66
N GLY A 183 9.23 -1.83 -11.10
CA GLY A 183 10.10 -2.82 -11.72
C GLY A 183 9.98 -2.88 -13.25
N ASP A 184 9.35 -1.88 -13.87
CA ASP A 184 9.02 -1.93 -15.29
C ASP A 184 10.29 -1.87 -16.16
N VAL A 185 10.46 -2.88 -17.01
CA VAL A 185 11.57 -2.98 -17.97
C VAL A 185 11.42 -2.04 -19.15
N ASN A 186 10.22 -1.50 -19.38
CA ASN A 186 10.00 -0.49 -20.40
C ASN A 186 10.50 0.87 -19.90
N VAL A 187 11.64 1.30 -20.43
CA VAL A 187 12.31 2.56 -20.07
C VAL A 187 11.37 3.76 -20.17
N THR A 188 10.56 3.86 -21.23
CA THR A 188 9.63 4.99 -21.40
C THR A 188 8.57 5.04 -20.31
N ARG A 189 7.99 3.90 -19.93
CA ARG A 189 7.00 3.85 -18.83
C ARG A 189 7.64 4.08 -17.47
N SER A 190 8.85 3.56 -17.26
CA SER A 190 9.63 3.82 -16.06
C SER A 190 9.97 5.31 -15.93
N ASP A 191 10.44 5.96 -16.99
CA ASP A 191 10.72 7.40 -17.04
C ASP A 191 9.47 8.23 -16.72
N ARG A 192 8.33 7.85 -17.33
CA ARG A 192 7.05 8.49 -17.05
C ARG A 192 6.61 8.32 -15.59
N PHE A 193 6.79 7.13 -15.00
CA PHE A 193 6.52 6.91 -13.58
C PHE A 193 7.29 7.88 -12.70
N ARG A 194 8.57 8.09 -13.00
CA ARG A 194 9.44 9.00 -12.23
C ARG A 194 8.99 10.45 -12.38
N MET A 195 8.67 10.88 -13.60
CA MET A 195 8.18 12.24 -13.87
C MET A 195 6.85 12.52 -13.18
N ASP A 196 5.86 11.65 -13.36
CA ASP A 196 4.52 11.83 -12.80
C ASP A 196 4.55 11.81 -11.26
N LEU A 197 5.38 10.95 -10.66
CA LEU A 197 5.57 10.92 -9.21
C LEU A 197 6.27 12.19 -8.71
N GLY A 198 7.29 12.67 -9.42
CA GLY A 198 8.00 13.92 -9.13
C GLY A 198 7.06 15.11 -9.17
N GLU A 199 6.33 15.28 -10.27
CA GLU A 199 5.28 16.29 -10.42
C GLU A 199 4.25 16.19 -9.31
N PHE A 200 3.79 14.96 -9.01
CA PHE A 200 2.85 14.73 -7.93
C PHE A 200 3.39 15.25 -6.61
N ILE A 201 4.63 14.98 -6.19
CA ILE A 201 5.14 15.51 -4.92
C ILE A 201 5.74 16.93 -5.00
N GLY A 202 5.82 17.51 -6.20
CA GLY A 202 6.43 18.81 -6.48
C GLY A 202 7.96 18.78 -6.38
N VAL A 203 8.59 17.78 -6.99
CA VAL A 203 10.03 17.60 -7.13
C VAL A 203 10.34 17.41 -8.61
N ASP A 204 11.10 18.33 -9.20
CA ASP A 204 11.30 18.38 -10.66
C ASP A 204 12.09 17.20 -11.22
N ASP A 205 13.06 16.69 -10.45
CA ASP A 205 13.87 15.54 -10.84
C ASP A 205 14.10 14.62 -9.64
N LEU A 206 13.61 13.38 -9.76
CA LEU A 206 13.84 12.31 -8.79
C LEU A 206 15.06 11.44 -9.15
N GLY A 207 15.70 11.68 -10.30
CA GLY A 207 16.76 10.83 -10.84
C GLY A 207 16.24 9.46 -11.29
N PRO A 208 17.12 8.55 -11.76
CA PRO A 208 16.74 7.19 -12.11
C PRO A 208 16.35 6.39 -10.87
N MET A 209 15.28 5.59 -10.97
CA MET A 209 14.91 4.69 -9.88
C MET A 209 15.92 3.56 -9.79
N MET A 210 16.72 3.58 -8.73
CA MET A 210 17.57 2.44 -8.39
C MET A 210 16.66 1.36 -7.80
N ILE A 211 16.16 0.46 -8.66
CA ILE A 211 15.54 -0.77 -8.20
C ILE A 211 16.67 -1.52 -7.49
N HIS A 212 16.64 -1.53 -6.17
CA HIS A 212 17.50 -2.42 -5.42
C HIS A 212 17.10 -3.85 -5.82
N GLU A 213 17.89 -4.46 -6.71
CA GLU A 213 17.83 -5.88 -7.03
C GLU A 213 17.80 -6.62 -5.69
N ASN A 214 16.60 -7.04 -5.30
CA ASN A 214 16.33 -7.76 -4.07
C ASN A 214 17.03 -7.18 -2.82
N ALA A 215 16.43 -6.13 -2.23
CA ALA A 215 16.55 -5.92 -0.77
C ALA A 215 16.10 -7.16 0.06
N ALA A 216 15.66 -8.25 -0.59
CA ALA A 216 15.27 -9.53 -0.03
C ALA A 216 16.44 -10.49 0.29
N GLU A 217 17.68 -10.18 -0.06
CA GLU A 217 18.82 -10.88 0.52
C GLU A 217 19.68 -9.89 1.30
N PRO A 218 19.51 -9.79 2.63
CA PRO A 218 20.61 -9.32 3.45
C PRO A 218 21.83 -10.15 3.08
N LYS A 219 22.99 -9.51 2.91
CA LYS A 219 24.26 -10.20 2.62
C LYS A 219 24.60 -11.29 3.67
N SER A 220 23.90 -11.32 4.80
CA SER A 220 23.83 -12.50 5.66
C SER A 220 22.92 -13.56 5.04
N LYS A 221 23.53 -14.63 4.51
CA LYS A 221 22.81 -15.85 4.12
C LYS A 221 21.75 -16.18 5.18
N THR A 222 20.47 -16.14 4.81
CA THR A 222 19.39 -16.58 5.70
C THR A 222 19.73 -18.01 6.14
N PRO A 223 19.73 -18.32 7.46
CA PRO A 223 20.02 -19.66 7.92
C PRO A 223 19.15 -20.71 7.19
N PRO A 224 19.71 -21.88 6.81
CA PRO A 224 18.95 -22.91 6.11
C PRO A 224 17.65 -23.29 6.82
N GLU A 225 17.63 -23.29 8.17
CA GLU A 225 16.41 -23.57 8.94
C GLU A 225 15.31 -22.52 8.76
N ILE A 226 15.65 -21.25 8.57
CA ILE A 226 14.68 -20.17 8.31
C ILE A 226 14.22 -20.25 6.86
N GLN A 227 15.14 -20.52 5.93
CA GLN A 227 14.80 -20.66 4.51
C GLN A 227 13.83 -21.82 4.26
N ALA A 228 13.99 -22.95 4.96
CA ALA A 228 13.11 -24.11 4.87
C ALA A 228 11.68 -23.84 5.42
N LYS A 229 11.50 -22.80 6.25
CA LYS A 229 10.18 -22.38 6.78
C LYS A 229 9.46 -21.40 5.87
N LYS A 230 10.14 -20.79 4.89
CA LYS A 230 9.49 -19.90 3.91
C LYS A 230 8.60 -20.73 3.00
N ILE A 231 7.51 -20.13 2.57
CA ILE A 231 6.56 -20.77 1.67
C ILE A 231 6.85 -20.40 0.22
N ASN A 232 6.60 -21.35 -0.67
CA ASN A 232 6.29 -21.07 -2.06
C ASN A 232 4.78 -21.21 -2.23
N ILE A 233 4.09 -20.10 -2.42
CA ILE A 233 2.62 -20.06 -2.47
C ILE A 233 2.05 -20.88 -3.64
N CYS A 234 2.86 -21.15 -4.66
CA CYS A 234 2.48 -22.00 -5.80
C CYS A 234 2.49 -23.50 -5.51
N ASP A 235 2.99 -23.93 -4.34
CA ASP A 235 2.91 -25.34 -3.95
C ASP A 235 1.44 -25.77 -3.82
N ALA A 236 1.15 -27.02 -4.22
CA ALA A 236 -0.22 -27.56 -4.25
C ALA A 236 -0.91 -27.54 -2.87
N ALA A 237 -0.14 -27.60 -1.78
CA ALA A 237 -0.63 -27.52 -0.40
C ALA A 237 -1.32 -26.18 -0.07
N TYR A 238 -1.12 -25.13 -0.89
CA TYR A 238 -1.69 -23.81 -0.67
C TYR A 238 -2.80 -23.44 -1.66
N ASN A 239 -3.35 -24.39 -2.42
CA ASN A 239 -4.40 -24.14 -3.41
C ASN A 239 -5.62 -23.43 -2.81
N ASP A 240 -6.11 -23.86 -1.65
CA ASP A 240 -7.27 -23.23 -0.99
C ASP A 240 -6.97 -21.80 -0.52
N LEU A 241 -5.74 -21.57 -0.06
CA LEU A 241 -5.26 -20.24 0.32
C LEU A 241 -5.17 -19.32 -0.90
N ARG A 242 -4.60 -19.79 -2.02
CA ARG A 242 -4.57 -19.04 -3.28
C ARG A 242 -5.97 -18.72 -3.79
N LYS A 243 -6.89 -19.69 -3.76
CA LYS A 243 -8.29 -19.47 -4.16
C LYS A 243 -8.94 -18.33 -3.37
N ALA A 244 -8.73 -18.26 -2.05
CA ALA A 244 -9.24 -17.16 -1.24
C ALA A 244 -8.57 -15.81 -1.57
N LEU A 245 -7.25 -15.80 -1.76
CA LEU A 245 -6.49 -14.60 -2.12
C LEU A 245 -6.86 -14.06 -3.52
N ILE A 246 -7.09 -14.95 -4.49
CA ILE A 246 -7.56 -14.60 -5.84
C ILE A 246 -8.95 -14.03 -5.81
N LYS A 247 -9.86 -14.60 -5.01
CA LYS A 247 -11.19 -14.01 -4.81
C LYS A 247 -11.06 -12.55 -4.30
N ASN A 248 -10.28 -12.33 -3.25
CA ASN A 248 -10.02 -10.99 -2.72
C ASN A 248 -9.37 -10.07 -3.77
N GLY A 249 -8.48 -10.60 -4.62
CA GLY A 249 -7.81 -9.87 -5.69
C GLY A 249 -8.72 -9.47 -6.82
N MET A 250 -9.64 -10.34 -7.22
CA MET A 250 -10.67 -10.03 -8.20
C MET A 250 -11.59 -8.91 -7.70
N GLU A 251 -12.10 -9.01 -6.47
CA GLU A 251 -12.94 -7.98 -5.85
C GLU A 251 -12.18 -6.63 -5.76
N ALA A 252 -10.93 -6.66 -5.26
CA ALA A 252 -10.11 -5.46 -5.13
C ALA A 252 -9.78 -4.82 -6.49
N SER A 253 -9.34 -5.61 -7.46
CA SER A 253 -8.95 -5.12 -8.79
C SER A 253 -10.11 -4.46 -9.51
N ARG A 254 -11.29 -5.09 -9.49
CA ARG A 254 -12.48 -4.53 -10.13
C ARG A 254 -12.92 -3.25 -9.45
N TRP A 255 -13.01 -3.22 -8.12
CA TRP A 255 -13.38 -2.00 -7.40
C TRP A 255 -12.39 -0.85 -7.61
N ILE A 256 -11.09 -1.12 -7.55
CA ILE A 256 -10.05 -0.11 -7.74
C ILE A 256 -10.14 0.49 -9.15
N ARG A 257 -10.25 -0.36 -10.18
CA ARG A 257 -10.33 0.10 -11.57
C ARG A 257 -11.62 0.83 -11.88
N THR A 258 -12.76 0.36 -11.38
CA THR A 258 -14.08 0.90 -11.76
C THR A 258 -14.45 2.15 -10.96
N TYR A 259 -14.00 2.28 -9.70
CA TYR A 259 -14.45 3.37 -8.82
C TYR A 259 -13.30 4.21 -8.29
N PHE A 260 -12.26 3.59 -7.74
CA PHE A 260 -11.21 4.34 -7.04
C PHE A 260 -10.36 5.19 -7.98
N LEU A 261 -9.94 4.62 -9.12
CA LEU A 261 -9.17 5.33 -10.14
C LEU A 261 -9.97 6.40 -10.90
N GLU A 262 -11.30 6.37 -10.81
CA GLU A 262 -12.17 7.39 -11.43
C GLU A 262 -12.32 8.64 -10.55
N SER A 263 -11.77 8.62 -9.32
CA SER A 263 -11.79 9.76 -8.43
C SER A 263 -10.84 10.86 -8.91
N ASN A 264 -11.33 12.11 -8.93
CA ASN A 264 -10.50 13.28 -9.29
C ASN A 264 -9.29 13.51 -8.37
N ASP A 265 -9.32 12.94 -7.16
CA ASP A 265 -8.24 13.05 -6.17
C ASP A 265 -7.22 11.89 -6.27
N VAL A 266 -7.45 10.92 -7.15
CA VAL A 266 -6.59 9.75 -7.34
C VAL A 266 -5.82 9.88 -8.64
N HIS A 267 -4.50 9.90 -8.52
CA HIS A 267 -3.55 10.01 -9.61
C HIS A 267 -2.82 8.68 -9.79
N CYS A 268 -2.44 8.37 -11.02
CA CYS A 268 -1.56 7.25 -11.36
C CYS A 268 -0.62 7.68 -12.48
N SER A 269 0.55 7.05 -12.55
CA SER A 269 1.36 7.11 -13.77
C SER A 269 0.94 6.00 -14.72
N SER A 270 0.97 6.29 -16.02
CA SER A 270 0.69 5.32 -17.08
C SER A 270 -0.56 4.48 -16.77
N CYS A 271 -1.68 5.15 -16.49
CA CYS A 271 -2.85 4.53 -15.87
C CYS A 271 -3.39 3.29 -16.60
N GLU A 272 -3.26 3.21 -17.92
CA GLU A 272 -3.58 1.98 -18.67
C GLU A 272 -2.72 0.79 -18.24
N PHE A 273 -1.40 0.99 -18.08
CA PHE A 273 -0.51 -0.06 -17.58
C PHE A 273 -0.84 -0.45 -16.13
N LEU A 274 -1.22 0.50 -15.28
CA LEU A 274 -1.72 0.19 -13.93
C LEU A 274 -3.02 -0.65 -14.00
N ARG A 275 -3.96 -0.31 -14.89
CA ARG A 275 -5.20 -1.07 -15.08
C ARG A 275 -4.91 -2.48 -15.58
N GLU A 276 -3.96 -2.65 -16.48
CA GLU A 276 -3.50 -3.97 -16.94
C GLU A 276 -2.88 -4.77 -15.80
N ALA A 277 -1.99 -4.17 -15.01
CA ALA A 277 -1.39 -4.81 -13.84
C ALA A 277 -2.44 -5.26 -12.81
N LEU A 278 -3.42 -4.40 -12.52
CA LEU A 278 -4.55 -4.72 -11.64
C LEU A 278 -5.42 -5.83 -12.24
N ALA A 279 -5.66 -5.84 -13.55
CA ALA A 279 -6.47 -6.88 -14.20
C ALA A 279 -5.87 -8.28 -14.04
N LYS A 280 -4.54 -8.40 -13.98
CA LYS A 280 -3.86 -9.68 -13.72
C LYS A 280 -4.20 -10.28 -12.35
N TRP A 281 -4.69 -9.49 -11.40
CA TRP A 281 -5.08 -9.99 -10.07
C TRP A 281 -6.28 -10.94 -10.09
N GLU A 282 -6.99 -11.01 -11.23
CA GLU A 282 -8.06 -11.97 -11.47
C GLU A 282 -7.54 -13.37 -11.86
N ILE A 283 -6.24 -13.52 -12.11
CA ILE A 283 -5.59 -14.74 -12.60
C ILE A 283 -4.64 -15.26 -11.51
N ASP A 284 -4.64 -16.58 -11.25
CA ASP A 284 -3.64 -17.19 -10.35
C ASP A 284 -2.24 -16.96 -10.96
N PRO A 285 -1.28 -16.31 -10.25
CA PRO A 285 0.07 -16.11 -10.77
C PRO A 285 0.92 -17.38 -10.73
N CYS A 286 0.34 -18.47 -10.21
CA CYS A 286 0.76 -19.84 -10.34
C CYS A 286 -0.12 -20.50 -11.43
#